data_AF-A0A7S2YPS9-F1
#
_entry.id   AF-A0A7S2YPS9-F1
#
_cell.length_a   1.000
_cell.length_b   1.000
_cell.length_c   1.000
_cell.angle_alpha   90.00
_cell.angle_beta   90.00
_cell.angle_gamma   90.00
#
_symmetry.space_group_name_H-M   'P 1'
#
loop_
_entity.id
_entity.type
_entity.pdbx_description
1 polymer ?
#
loop_
_entity_poly.entity_id
_entity_poly.type
_entity_poly.pdbx_seq_one_letter_code
_entity_poly.pdbx_strand_id
1 'polypeptide(L)'
;MMNWFGTKKAAPTTSTVSATSASRQASNPQATIVQLRENINNQEKREEHIQRKIDAMIKEAKVKMGKGDKKGALFAMKRKKLYEAEIDKIQNVKMTLETQVINLESAAQNAETFK
;
A
#
# COMPACT_ATOMS: atom_id res chain seq x y z
N MET A 1 -33.05 -25.96 -27.69
CA MET A 1 -32.79 -25.51 -29.08
C MET A 1 -33.29 -24.07 -29.14
N MET A 2 -32.56 -23.08 -29.64
CA MET A 2 -32.24 -22.81 -31.04
C MET A 2 -30.92 -22.04 -31.14
N ASN A 3 -30.02 -22.45 -32.05
CA ASN A 3 -28.99 -21.60 -32.64
C ASN A 3 -29.39 -21.38 -34.09
N TRP A 4 -29.56 -20.12 -34.52
CA TRP A 4 -29.78 -19.78 -35.93
C TRP A 4 -29.16 -18.43 -36.28
N PHE A 5 -27.87 -18.50 -36.63
CA PHE A 5 -27.15 -17.77 -37.68
C PHE A 5 -27.43 -16.28 -37.95
N GLY A 6 -26.33 -15.51 -37.98
CA GLY A 6 -26.28 -14.20 -38.62
C GLY A 6 -24.94 -13.49 -38.49
N THR A 7 -23.92 -13.99 -39.19
CA THR A 7 -22.57 -13.40 -39.33
C THR A 7 -22.58 -12.03 -40.00
N LYS A 8 -21.82 -11.06 -39.48
CA LYS A 8 -21.14 -10.03 -40.29
C LYS A 8 -19.72 -9.80 -39.79
N LYS A 9 -18.77 -10.15 -40.65
CA LYS A 9 -17.32 -9.96 -40.56
C LYS A 9 -17.02 -8.51 -40.93
N ALA A 10 -16.47 -7.72 -40.00
CA ALA A 10 -15.81 -6.45 -40.29
C ALA A 10 -14.29 -6.66 -40.18
N ALA A 11 -13.56 -6.13 -41.16
CA ALA A 11 -12.12 -6.23 -41.32
C ALA A 11 -11.36 -5.59 -40.13
N PRO A 12 -10.09 -6.00 -39.88
CA PRO A 12 -9.29 -5.46 -38.79
C PRO A 12 -8.89 -4.03 -39.11
N THR A 13 -9.52 -3.06 -38.46
CA THR A 13 -8.92 -1.72 -38.37
C THR A 13 -7.68 -1.87 -37.50
N THR A 14 -6.52 -1.85 -38.14
CA THR A 14 -5.22 -1.56 -37.54
C THR A 14 -5.36 -0.20 -36.86
N SER A 15 -5.88 -0.20 -35.64
CA SER A 15 -5.71 0.90 -34.70
C SER A 15 -4.24 0.86 -34.36
N THR A 16 -3.47 1.57 -35.18
CA THR A 16 -2.19 2.15 -34.86
C THR A 16 -2.19 2.42 -33.37
N VAL A 17 -1.45 1.60 -32.63
CA VAL A 17 -1.03 1.93 -31.29
C VAL A 17 -0.28 3.24 -31.46
N SER A 18 -1.00 4.35 -31.27
CA SER A 18 -0.38 5.62 -30.98
C SER A 18 0.42 5.35 -29.72
N ALA A 19 1.67 4.96 -29.93
CA ALA A 19 2.79 5.36 -29.12
C ALA A 19 2.79 6.89 -29.13
N THR A 20 1.78 7.46 -28.48
CA THR A 20 1.96 8.67 -27.72
C THR A 20 3.04 8.25 -26.76
N SER A 21 4.27 8.59 -27.15
CA SER A 21 5.24 9.22 -26.28
C SER A 21 4.51 9.82 -25.09
N ALA A 22 4.20 8.97 -24.11
CA ALA A 22 4.29 9.34 -22.72
C ALA A 22 5.73 9.81 -22.66
N SER A 23 5.85 11.12 -22.84
CA SER A 23 7.02 11.88 -22.51
C SER A 23 7.60 11.17 -21.32
N ARG A 24 8.86 10.78 -21.45
CA ARG A 24 9.74 10.73 -20.30
C ARG A 24 9.63 12.14 -19.70
N GLN A 25 8.56 12.43 -18.95
CA GLN A 25 8.71 13.25 -17.78
C GLN A 25 9.79 12.48 -17.06
N ALA A 26 11.03 12.91 -17.25
CA ALA A 26 12.03 12.77 -16.23
C ALA A 26 11.40 13.49 -15.04
N SER A 27 10.49 12.80 -14.33
CA SER A 27 10.09 13.15 -13.00
C SER A 27 11.41 13.20 -12.29
N ASN A 28 11.82 14.42 -11.94
CA ASN A 28 13.08 14.68 -11.27
C ASN A 28 13.21 13.59 -10.18
N PRO A 29 14.18 12.66 -10.26
CA PRO A 29 14.28 11.55 -9.32
C PRO A 29 14.23 12.02 -7.88
N GLN A 30 14.71 13.24 -7.61
CA GLN A 30 14.73 13.84 -6.29
C GLN A 30 13.33 14.27 -5.84
N ALA A 31 12.49 14.77 -6.75
CA ALA A 31 11.09 15.06 -6.44
C ALA A 31 10.32 13.76 -6.11
N THR A 32 10.57 12.68 -6.85
CA THR A 32 9.96 11.37 -6.56
C THR A 32 10.43 10.80 -5.22
N ILE A 33 11.73 10.91 -4.89
CA ILE A 33 12.28 10.48 -3.60
C ILE A 33 11.61 11.26 -2.45
N VAL A 34 11.41 12.58 -2.58
CA VAL A 34 10.71 13.39 -1.58
C VAL A 34 9.28 12.88 -1.35
N GLN A 35 8.53 12.61 -2.42
CA GLN A 35 7.17 12.07 -2.33
C GLN A 35 7.13 10.68 -1.67
N LEU A 36 8.08 9.80 -2.00
CA LEU A 36 8.16 8.48 -1.38
C LEU A 36 8.46 8.57 0.13
N ARG A 37 9.35 9.47 0.53
CA ARG A 37 9.66 9.73 1.95
C ARG A 37 8.46 10.31 2.70
N GLU A 38 7.69 11.20 2.08
CA GLU A 38 6.42 11.69 2.64
C GLU A 38 5.41 10.56 2.82
N ASN A 39 5.29 9.67 1.83
CA ASN A 39 4.43 8.49 1.92
C ASN A 39 4.85 7.55 3.06
N ILE A 40 6.16 7.32 3.26
CA ILE A 40 6.68 6.55 4.40
C ILE A 40 6.26 7.20 5.73
N ASN A 41 6.46 8.51 5.89
CA ASN A 41 6.05 9.24 7.09
C ASN A 41 4.52 9.13 7.35
N ASN A 42 3.70 9.17 6.30
CA ASN A 42 2.27 8.96 6.43
C ASN A 42 1.92 7.54 6.91
N GLN A 43 2.66 6.52 6.46
CA GLN A 43 2.53 5.16 6.98
C GLN A 43 2.97 5.04 8.44
N GLU A 44 4.03 5.74 8.86
CA GLU A 44 4.46 5.78 10.26
C GLU A 44 3.41 6.39 11.19
N LYS A 45 2.80 7.51 10.80
CA LYS A 45 1.70 8.12 11.56
C LYS A 45 0.51 7.16 11.66
N ARG A 46 0.23 6.40 10.60
CA ARG A 46 -0.83 5.38 10.60
C ARG A 46 -0.47 4.23 11.55
N GLU A 47 0.76 3.73 11.48
CA GLU A 47 1.29 2.68 12.38
C GLU A 47 1.12 3.10 13.84
N GLU A 48 1.54 4.32 14.19
CA GLU A 48 1.39 4.86 15.55
C GLU A 48 -0.08 4.95 15.98
N HIS A 49 -0.96 5.41 15.10
CA HIS A 49 -2.40 5.48 15.38
C HIS A 49 -3.00 4.08 15.65
N ILE A 50 -2.61 3.07 14.87
CA ILE A 50 -3.07 1.69 15.08
C ILE A 50 -2.46 1.10 16.37
N GLN A 51 -1.21 1.43 16.69
CA GLN A 51 -0.59 1.01 17.96
C GLN A 51 -1.37 1.56 19.18
N ARG A 52 -1.78 2.82 19.15
CA ARG A 52 -2.63 3.39 20.21
C ARG A 52 -3.98 2.66 20.34
N LYS A 53 -4.54 2.16 19.22
CA LYS A 53 -5.76 1.33 19.24
C LYS A 53 -5.51 -0.04 19.87
N ILE A 54 -4.36 -0.67 19.60
CA ILE A 54 -3.96 -1.92 20.26
C ILE A 54 -3.91 -1.71 21.78
N ASP A 55 -3.26 -0.65 22.24
CA ASP A 55 -3.15 -0.35 23.67
C ASP A 55 -4.52 -0.12 24.32
N ALA A 56 -5.42 0.56 23.61
CA ALA A 56 -6.80 0.74 24.04
C ALA A 56 -7.56 -0.60 24.17
N MET A 57 -7.40 -1.52 23.22
CA MET A 57 -8.02 -2.86 23.28
C MET A 57 -7.45 -3.69 24.43
N ILE A 58 -6.15 -3.58 24.74
CA ILE A 58 -5.54 -4.25 25.90
C ILE A 58 -6.15 -3.72 27.20
N LYS A 59 -6.28 -2.40 27.34
CA LYS A 59 -6.91 -1.76 28.50
C LYS A 59 -8.37 -2.19 28.64
N GLU A 60 -9.13 -2.17 27.55
CA GLU A 60 -10.53 -2.61 27.51
C GLU A 60 -10.67 -4.08 27.93
N ALA A 61 -9.82 -4.97 27.40
CA ALA A 61 -9.82 -6.38 27.75
C ALA A 61 -9.57 -6.59 29.25
N LYS A 62 -8.58 -5.89 29.83
CA LYS A 62 -8.29 -5.94 31.28
C LYS A 62 -9.48 -5.48 32.12
N VAL A 63 -10.10 -4.34 31.75
CA VAL A 63 -11.28 -3.81 32.46
C VAL A 63 -12.45 -4.80 32.40
N LYS A 64 -12.72 -5.40 31.23
CA LYS A 64 -13.81 -6.37 31.07
C LYS A 64 -13.54 -7.67 31.84
N MET A 65 -12.30 -8.17 31.82
CA MET A 65 -11.91 -9.32 32.66
C MET A 65 -12.10 -9.04 34.15
N GLY A 66 -11.71 -7.87 34.63
CA GLY A 66 -11.89 -7.47 36.04
C GLY A 66 -13.36 -7.40 36.47
N LYS A 67 -14.27 -7.16 35.52
CA LYS A 67 -15.73 -7.17 35.74
C LYS A 67 -16.38 -8.54 35.55
N GLY A 68 -15.60 -9.59 35.28
CA GLY A 68 -16.11 -10.94 35.00
C GLY A 68 -16.67 -11.13 33.58
N ASP A 69 -16.61 -10.12 32.71
CA ASP A 69 -17.06 -10.19 31.32
C ASP A 69 -15.99 -10.84 30.41
N LYS A 70 -15.90 -12.17 30.50
CA LYS A 70 -14.96 -12.97 29.72
C LYS A 70 -15.21 -12.87 28.21
N LYS A 71 -16.48 -12.79 27.79
CA LYS A 71 -16.85 -12.72 26.36
C LYS A 71 -16.44 -11.38 25.77
N GLY A 72 -16.70 -10.28 26.47
CA GLY A 72 -16.32 -8.96 26.02
C GLY A 72 -14.80 -8.75 26.01
N ALA A 73 -14.07 -9.34 26.97
CA ALA A 73 -12.61 -9.34 26.95
C ALA A 73 -12.05 -10.11 25.75
N LEU A 74 -12.59 -11.29 25.45
CA LEU A 74 -12.22 -12.06 24.26
C LEU A 74 -12.46 -11.26 22.98
N PHE A 75 -13.58 -10.54 22.89
CA PHE A 75 -13.88 -9.69 21.73
C PHE A 75 -12.88 -8.55 21.57
N ALA A 76 -12.49 -7.87 22.66
CA ALA A 76 -11.44 -6.85 22.64
C ALA A 76 -10.09 -7.45 22.17
N MET A 77 -9.73 -8.64 22.63
CA MET A 77 -8.52 -9.34 22.19
C MET A 77 -8.56 -9.75 20.71
N LYS A 78 -9.73 -10.14 20.18
CA LYS A 78 -9.90 -10.39 18.74
C LYS A 78 -9.69 -9.12 17.93
N ARG A 79 -10.22 -7.97 18.38
CA ARG A 79 -9.99 -6.66 17.75
C ARG A 79 -8.52 -6.26 17.77
N LYS A 80 -7.83 -6.46 18.91
CA LYS A 80 -6.37 -6.28 19.00
C LYS A 80 -5.65 -7.06 17.90
N LYS A 81 -5.96 -8.35 17.72
CA LYS A 81 -5.31 -9.19 16.71
C LYS A 81 -5.51 -8.68 15.28
N LEU A 82 -6.67 -8.08 14.98
CA LEU A 82 -6.92 -7.45 13.68
C LEU A 82 -6.04 -6.21 13.45
N TYR A 83 -5.83 -5.40 14.50
CA TYR A 83 -4.94 -4.24 14.42
C TYR A 83 -3.47 -4.64 14.33
N GLU A 84 -3.04 -5.71 15.00
CA GLU A 84 -1.69 -6.28 14.82
C GLU A 84 -1.46 -6.69 13.36
N ALA A 85 -2.41 -7.39 12.75
CA ALA A 85 -2.33 -7.74 11.33
C ALA A 85 -2.37 -6.52 10.38
N GLU A 86 -2.93 -5.38 10.82
CA GLU A 86 -2.86 -4.12 10.07
C GLU A 86 -1.48 -3.47 10.18
N ILE A 87 -0.84 -3.51 11.35
CA ILE A 87 0.55 -3.07 11.53
C ILE A 87 1.49 -3.88 10.63
N ASP A 88 1.36 -5.21 10.61
CA ASP A 88 2.20 -6.07 9.76
C ASP A 88 2.11 -5.67 8.28
N LYS A 89 0.90 -5.31 7.80
CA LYS A 89 0.71 -4.82 6.44
C LYS A 89 1.37 -3.47 6.22
N ILE A 90 1.25 -2.54 7.16
CA ILE A 90 1.88 -1.23 7.08
C ILE A 90 3.41 -1.38 7.02
N GLN A 91 3.98 -2.27 7.82
CA GLN A 91 5.42 -2.56 7.82
C GLN A 91 5.90 -3.10 6.47
N ASN A 92 5.16 -4.02 5.86
CA ASN A 92 5.46 -4.51 4.51
C ASN A 92 5.42 -3.39 3.45
N VAL A 93 4.45 -2.48 3.56
CA VAL A 93 4.35 -1.32 2.64
C VAL A 93 5.54 -0.37 2.84
N LYS A 94 5.90 -0.05 4.08
CA LYS A 94 7.07 0.81 4.40
C LYS A 94 8.34 0.23 3.81
N MET A 95 8.63 -1.06 4.04
CA MET A 95 9.81 -1.74 3.50
C MET A 95 9.87 -1.66 1.96
N THR A 96 8.73 -1.78 1.29
CA THR A 96 8.63 -1.65 -0.17
C THR A 96 8.97 -0.23 -0.63
N LEU A 97 8.42 0.79 0.05
CA LEU A 97 8.69 2.19 -0.26
C LEU A 97 10.16 2.56 0.00
N GLU A 98 10.73 2.09 1.11
CA GLU A 98 12.14 2.28 1.46
C GLU A 98 13.06 1.66 0.39
N THR A 99 12.73 0.46 -0.08
CA THR A 99 13.45 -0.19 -1.18
C THR A 99 13.40 0.66 -2.46
N GLN A 100 12.24 1.25 -2.78
CA GLN A 100 12.10 2.14 -3.94
C GLN A 100 12.95 3.41 -3.81
N VAL A 101 13.01 4.00 -2.61
CA VAL A 101 13.88 5.15 -2.32
C VAL A 101 15.35 4.79 -2.57
N ILE A 102 15.83 3.67 -2.00
CA ILE A 102 17.21 3.21 -2.18
C ILE A 102 17.54 2.98 -3.66
N ASN A 103 16.63 2.35 -4.41
CA ASN A 103 16.83 2.08 -5.83
C ASN A 103 16.93 3.38 -6.66
N LEU A 104 16.10 4.38 -6.36
CA LEU A 104 16.13 5.66 -7.06
C LEU A 104 17.38 6.46 -6.70
N GLU A 105 17.80 6.45 -5.43
CA GLU A 105 19.02 7.10 -4.98
C GLU A 105 20.26 6.49 -5.66
N SER A 106 20.35 5.16 -5.71
CA SER A 106 21.42 4.45 -6.42
C SER A 106 21.42 4.77 -7.91
N ALA A 107 20.25 4.74 -8.56
CA ALA A 107 20.12 5.07 -9.98
C ALA A 107 20.54 6.52 -10.28
N ALA A 108 20.18 7.48 -9.41
CA ALA A 108 20.58 8.87 -9.55
C ALA A 108 22.10 9.04 -9.41
N GLN A 109 22.72 8.42 -8.40
CA GLN A 109 24.17 8.48 -8.19
C GLN A 109 24.95 7.85 -9.35
N ASN A 110 24.48 6.71 -9.87
CA ASN A 110 25.08 6.08 -11.05
C ASN A 110 25.00 7.01 -12.27
N ALA A 111 23.84 7.64 -12.50
CA ALA A 111 23.67 8.58 -13.60
C ALA A 111 24.55 9.83 -13.47
N GLU A 112 24.87 10.28 -12.26
CA GLU A 112 25.82 11.37 -12.02
C GLU A 112 27.28 10.95 -12.27
N THR A 113 27.62 9.68 -12.02
CA THR A 113 28.98 9.15 -12.19
C THR A 113 29.38 8.96 -13.66
N PHE A 114 28.41 8.66 -14.54
CA PHE A 114 28.63 8.42 -15.96
C PHE A 114 28.25 9.61 -16.87
N LYS A 115 28.05 10.80 -16.30
CA LYS A 115 27.90 12.06 -17.04
C LYS A 115 29.25 12.70 -17.32
#